data_AF-A0A7C2FB92-F1
#
_entry.id   AF-A0A7C2FB92-F1
#
_cell.length_a   1.000
_cell.length_b   1.000
_cell.length_c   1.000
_cell.angle_alpha   90.00
_cell.angle_beta   90.00
_cell.angle_gamma   90.00
#
_symmetry.space_group_name_H-M   'P 1'
#
loop_
_entity.id
_entity.type
_entity.pdbx_description
1 polymer ?
#
loop_
_entity_poly.entity_id
_entity_poly.type
_entity_poly.pdbx_seq_one_letter_code
_entity_poly.pdbx_strand_id
1 'polypeptide(L)'
;MAVALVVALHLLVLPEVFAPVPLRSDSDTAVMLDAIRDTGGLRGVGRWLTGDWFLQNGFYRPTTCLSLVLDYTLYGEQGWGYRLTNWLLLLTTALGLLATLRVFAHQTGFPQSGALACLGALMLSLQQTGLTARFRGWSDWWFVGGLLVALWFIHRGGHIPKPGNREPALGKRCLRSWLLALGAILWGFHRMLGVEYERLISWVPSRTALLMTAFAIWSLYCLLAGMRQRHWGWLLAAFGLYLLALGAYEQALMLLPLFVGLTVWQREAWGRTSWVASAGMFVVACVIICLRLTLLPLEPSRYQHQQLRSSLFGPLRDYFSELFPPTGDWTYWQVALSEPSLWLFKEPWDHLVMLLAYLGVIVALVQWRRLLVPALLWQAVTFLPMSFLHPFEHYYYLPQLGKTTIDVGVLLWGTLILASNLSRAKA
;
A
#
# COMPACT_ATOMS: atom_id res chain seq x y z
N MET A 1 6.18 -19.43 10.02
CA MET A 1 5.03 -19.66 9.12
C MET A 1 4.73 -18.45 8.21
N ALA A 2 4.31 -17.28 8.71
CA ALA A 2 3.94 -16.13 7.86
C ALA A 2 5.01 -15.72 6.82
N VAL A 3 6.28 -15.58 7.24
CA VAL A 3 7.40 -15.25 6.33
C VAL A 3 7.55 -16.30 5.23
N ALA A 4 7.47 -17.59 5.59
CA ALA A 4 7.59 -18.68 4.63
C ALA A 4 6.46 -18.65 3.59
N LEU A 5 5.23 -18.31 4.01
CA LEU A 5 4.10 -18.18 3.09
C LEU A 5 4.26 -16.97 2.15
N VAL A 6 4.70 -15.81 2.67
CA VAL A 6 4.99 -14.63 1.84
C VAL A 6 6.06 -14.94 0.79
N VAL A 7 7.15 -15.60 1.21
CA VAL A 7 8.22 -16.04 0.29
C VAL A 7 7.68 -17.05 -0.72
N ALA A 8 6.91 -18.05 -0.28
CA ALA A 8 6.33 -19.06 -1.17
C ALA A 8 5.43 -18.43 -2.26
N LEU A 9 4.60 -17.44 -1.91
CA LEU A 9 3.78 -16.71 -2.89
C LEU A 9 4.65 -16.00 -3.92
N HIS A 10 5.71 -15.31 -3.49
CA HIS A 10 6.63 -14.62 -4.41
C HIS A 10 7.41 -15.60 -5.30
N LEU A 11 7.75 -16.80 -4.80
CA LEU A 11 8.41 -17.83 -5.61
C LEU A 11 7.53 -18.32 -6.76
N LEU A 12 6.19 -18.23 -6.67
CA LEU A 12 5.28 -18.62 -7.75
C LEU A 12 5.44 -17.77 -9.01
N VAL A 13 5.87 -16.52 -8.88
CA VAL A 13 6.10 -15.58 -10.01
C VAL A 13 7.57 -15.41 -10.35
N LEU A 14 8.46 -16.16 -9.69
CA LEU A 14 9.89 -16.16 -10.04
C LEU A 14 10.16 -16.48 -11.53
N PRO A 15 9.38 -17.32 -12.24
CA PRO A 15 9.56 -17.52 -13.67
C PRO A 15 9.46 -16.23 -14.51
N GLU A 16 8.70 -15.22 -14.08
CA GLU A 16 8.57 -13.94 -14.81
C GLU A 16 9.88 -13.13 -14.81
N VAL A 17 10.71 -13.31 -13.79
CA VAL A 17 12.06 -12.73 -13.72
C VAL A 17 12.92 -13.20 -14.89
N PHE A 18 12.73 -14.45 -15.32
CA PHE A 18 13.53 -15.06 -16.38
C PHE A 18 12.86 -15.02 -17.76
N ALA A 19 11.73 -14.33 -17.92
CA ALA A 19 11.04 -14.28 -19.21
C ALA A 19 11.95 -13.71 -20.33
N PRO A 20 11.94 -14.21 -21.56
CA PRO A 20 12.90 -13.80 -22.60
C PRO A 20 12.50 -12.47 -23.30
N VAL A 21 12.09 -11.46 -22.53
CA VAL A 21 11.72 -10.14 -23.05
C VAL A 21 12.96 -9.23 -23.06
N PRO A 22 13.38 -8.70 -24.22
CA PRO A 22 14.53 -7.79 -24.30
C PRO A 22 14.27 -6.48 -23.56
N LEU A 23 15.23 -5.98 -22.76
CA LEU A 23 15.08 -4.71 -22.03
C LEU A 23 14.78 -3.53 -22.97
N ARG A 24 15.47 -3.50 -24.12
CA ARG A 24 15.37 -2.42 -25.10
C ARG A 24 14.04 -2.42 -25.88
N SER A 25 13.12 -3.35 -25.64
CA SER A 25 11.77 -3.26 -26.23
C SER A 25 10.95 -2.14 -25.59
N ASP A 26 11.29 -1.72 -24.36
CA ASP A 26 10.69 -0.59 -23.68
C ASP A 26 11.52 0.68 -23.95
N SER A 27 10.89 1.72 -24.49
CA SER A 27 11.57 2.93 -24.94
C SER A 27 12.27 3.68 -23.80
N ASP A 28 11.61 3.76 -22.64
CA ASP A 28 12.16 4.46 -21.47
C ASP A 28 13.39 3.70 -20.95
N THR A 29 13.30 2.37 -20.88
CA THR A 29 14.40 1.51 -20.47
C THR A 29 15.59 1.62 -21.43
N ALA A 30 15.34 1.67 -22.74
CA ALA A 30 16.42 1.86 -23.72
C ALA A 30 17.18 3.18 -23.50
N VAL A 31 16.46 4.29 -23.32
CA VAL A 31 17.06 5.61 -23.03
C VAL A 31 17.84 5.60 -21.72
N MET A 32 17.33 4.92 -20.67
CA MET A 32 18.06 4.75 -19.41
C MET A 32 19.38 4.01 -19.59
N LEU A 33 19.37 2.91 -20.33
CA LEU A 33 20.57 2.11 -20.58
C LEU A 33 21.62 2.89 -21.36
N ASP A 34 21.20 3.66 -22.36
CA ASP A 34 22.09 4.52 -23.14
C ASP A 34 22.70 5.61 -22.25
N ALA A 35 21.91 6.25 -21.38
CA ALA A 35 22.41 7.24 -20.42
C ALA A 35 23.43 6.65 -19.42
N ILE A 36 23.21 5.42 -18.93
CA ILE A 36 24.16 4.71 -18.06
C ILE A 36 25.46 4.41 -18.82
N ARG A 37 25.35 3.94 -20.07
CA ARG A 37 26.50 3.62 -20.92
C ARG A 37 27.33 4.87 -21.22
N ASP A 38 26.68 5.95 -21.63
CA ASP A 38 27.32 7.22 -22.02
C ASP A 38 28.03 7.91 -20.84
N THR A 39 27.59 7.63 -19.62
CA THR A 39 28.25 8.11 -18.40
C THR A 39 29.36 7.20 -17.89
N GLY A 40 29.64 6.07 -18.56
CA GLY A 40 30.67 5.13 -18.17
C GLY A 40 30.29 4.24 -16.98
N GLY A 41 28.98 4.00 -16.77
CA GLY A 41 28.47 3.12 -15.72
C GLY A 41 28.82 3.62 -14.31
N LEU A 42 29.32 2.73 -13.45
CA LEU A 42 29.69 3.07 -12.07
C LEU A 42 30.72 4.21 -11.96
N ARG A 43 31.61 4.39 -12.95
CA ARG A 43 32.62 5.46 -12.90
C ARG A 43 31.99 6.85 -12.99
N GLY A 44 30.87 6.99 -13.70
CA GLY A 44 30.14 8.25 -13.82
C GLY A 44 29.00 8.42 -12.83
N VAL A 45 28.89 7.54 -11.83
CA VAL A 45 27.74 7.49 -10.93
C VAL A 45 27.48 8.82 -10.18
N GLY A 46 28.54 9.59 -9.91
CA GLY A 46 28.45 10.90 -9.26
C GLY A 46 27.56 11.89 -10.02
N ARG A 47 27.44 11.77 -11.35
CA ARG A 47 26.57 12.62 -12.17
C ARG A 47 25.10 12.53 -11.74
N TRP A 48 24.67 11.36 -11.26
CA TRP A 48 23.30 11.12 -10.83
C TRP A 48 23.01 11.57 -9.41
N LEU A 49 24.05 11.88 -8.63
CA LEU A 49 23.92 12.51 -7.32
C LEU A 49 23.78 14.03 -7.40
N THR A 50 24.17 14.62 -8.53
CA THR A 50 24.19 16.08 -8.74
C THR A 50 23.39 16.51 -9.96
N GLY A 51 22.57 15.63 -10.53
CA GLY A 51 21.92 15.84 -11.82
C GLY A 51 20.52 15.25 -11.88
N ASP A 52 19.90 15.41 -13.05
CA ASP A 52 18.56 14.91 -13.33
C ASP A 52 18.53 13.38 -13.45
N TRP A 53 17.34 12.81 -13.34
CA TRP A 53 17.01 11.45 -13.70
C TRP A 53 17.46 11.12 -15.14
N PHE A 54 17.67 9.83 -15.45
CA PHE A 54 18.12 9.37 -16.77
C PHE A 54 17.34 9.93 -17.95
N LEU A 55 16.03 10.15 -17.77
CA LEU A 55 15.14 10.66 -18.82
C LEU A 55 15.14 12.19 -18.96
N GLN A 56 15.95 12.92 -18.16
CA GLN A 56 16.08 14.38 -18.18
C GLN A 56 14.72 15.10 -18.11
N ASN A 57 13.84 14.60 -17.26
CA ASN A 57 12.45 15.03 -17.16
C ASN A 57 12.19 15.89 -15.90
N GLY A 58 13.24 16.44 -15.29
CA GLY A 58 13.15 17.39 -14.18
C GLY A 58 12.88 16.73 -12.82
N PHE A 59 13.34 15.50 -12.63
CA PHE A 59 13.13 14.71 -11.41
C PHE A 59 14.48 14.37 -10.75
N TYR A 60 14.58 14.61 -9.44
CA TYR A 60 15.79 14.32 -8.68
C TYR A 60 15.68 12.95 -8.03
N ARG A 61 16.24 11.91 -8.67
CA ARG A 61 16.08 10.50 -8.26
C ARG A 61 17.41 9.75 -8.12
N PRO A 62 18.34 10.23 -7.28
CA PRO A 62 19.66 9.62 -7.13
C PRO A 62 19.60 8.14 -6.73
N THR A 63 18.76 7.76 -5.77
CA THR A 63 18.68 6.36 -5.29
C THR A 63 18.28 5.40 -6.40
N THR A 64 17.32 5.79 -7.24
CA THR A 64 16.88 4.96 -8.36
C THR A 64 17.97 4.89 -9.43
N CYS A 65 18.67 5.99 -9.71
CA CYS A 65 19.79 5.98 -10.64
C CYS A 65 20.89 5.04 -10.19
N LEU A 66 21.30 5.14 -8.92
CA LEU A 66 22.28 4.26 -8.30
C LEU A 66 21.91 2.79 -8.44
N SER A 67 20.66 2.44 -8.14
CA SER A 67 20.18 1.07 -8.25
C SER A 67 20.26 0.53 -9.68
N LEU A 68 19.91 1.33 -10.68
CA LEU A 68 19.94 0.90 -12.08
C LEU A 68 21.36 0.84 -12.65
N VAL A 69 22.25 1.76 -12.25
CA VAL A 69 23.69 1.67 -12.58
C VAL A 69 24.30 0.41 -11.97
N LEU A 70 23.91 0.06 -10.74
CA LEU A 70 24.35 -1.17 -10.09
C LEU A 70 23.86 -2.40 -10.84
N ASP A 71 22.57 -2.48 -11.18
CA ASP A 71 22.02 -3.56 -12.00
C ASP A 71 22.77 -3.67 -13.34
N TYR A 72 23.01 -2.56 -14.04
CA TYR A 72 23.77 -2.55 -15.30
C TYR A 72 25.19 -3.06 -15.14
N THR A 73 25.84 -2.76 -14.02
CA THR A 73 27.23 -3.20 -13.78
C THR A 73 27.30 -4.68 -13.45
N LEU A 74 26.32 -5.19 -12.70
CA LEU A 74 26.27 -6.60 -12.32
C LEU A 74 25.79 -7.50 -13.45
N TYR A 75 24.84 -7.02 -14.27
CA TYR A 75 24.10 -7.86 -15.21
C TYR A 75 24.21 -7.39 -16.67
N GLY A 76 24.84 -6.24 -16.95
CA GLY A 76 24.83 -5.64 -18.28
C GLY A 76 23.40 -5.32 -18.72
N GLU A 77 23.05 -5.65 -19.97
CA GLU A 77 21.68 -5.52 -20.49
C GLU A 77 20.85 -6.80 -20.34
N GLN A 78 21.24 -7.70 -19.43
CA GLN A 78 20.49 -8.92 -19.16
C GLN A 78 19.22 -8.60 -18.38
N GLY A 79 18.06 -8.69 -19.04
CA GLY A 79 16.79 -8.27 -18.45
C GLY A 79 16.37 -9.00 -17.18
N TRP A 80 16.86 -10.24 -16.97
CA TRP A 80 16.55 -10.98 -15.75
C TRP A 80 17.12 -10.32 -14.49
N GLY A 81 18.27 -9.64 -14.58
CA GLY A 81 18.91 -9.00 -13.42
C GLY A 81 18.07 -7.86 -12.85
N TYR A 82 17.58 -6.97 -13.73
CA TYR A 82 16.69 -5.87 -13.35
C TYR A 82 15.38 -6.38 -12.74
N ARG A 83 14.78 -7.40 -13.36
CA ARG A 83 13.54 -8.00 -12.88
C ARG A 83 13.73 -8.72 -11.55
N LEU A 84 14.90 -9.34 -11.33
CA LEU A 84 15.25 -9.96 -10.06
C LEU A 84 15.29 -8.91 -8.94
N THR A 85 15.96 -7.78 -9.18
CA THR A 85 15.98 -6.68 -8.19
C THR A 85 14.55 -6.15 -7.97
N ASN A 86 13.69 -6.03 -9.00
CA ASN A 86 12.29 -5.62 -8.83
C ASN A 86 11.50 -6.61 -7.95
N TRP A 87 11.65 -7.90 -8.24
CA TRP A 87 11.05 -8.99 -7.47
C TRP A 87 11.50 -8.98 -5.99
N LEU A 88 12.79 -8.75 -5.74
CA LEU A 88 13.32 -8.60 -4.38
C LEU A 88 12.73 -7.38 -3.66
N LEU A 89 12.49 -6.27 -4.36
CA LEU A 89 11.85 -5.08 -3.77
C LEU A 89 10.38 -5.32 -3.43
N LEU A 90 9.64 -6.07 -4.25
CA LEU A 90 8.27 -6.49 -3.93
C LEU A 90 8.25 -7.35 -2.65
N LEU A 91 9.11 -8.37 -2.59
CA LEU A 91 9.22 -9.26 -1.44
C LEU A 91 9.61 -8.50 -0.17
N THR A 92 10.62 -7.63 -0.26
CA THR A 92 11.06 -6.82 0.90
C THR A 92 9.99 -5.82 1.33
N THR A 93 9.16 -5.31 0.42
CA THR A 93 7.99 -4.48 0.77
C THR A 93 6.96 -5.27 1.56
N ALA A 94 6.61 -6.48 1.13
CA ALA A 94 5.64 -7.34 1.83
C ALA A 94 6.13 -7.77 3.22
N LEU A 95 7.42 -8.10 3.33
CA LEU A 95 8.06 -8.40 4.63
C LEU A 95 8.14 -7.15 5.52
N GLY A 96 8.40 -5.98 4.94
CA GLY A 96 8.35 -4.70 5.64
C GLY A 96 6.96 -4.40 6.18
N LEU A 97 5.90 -4.64 5.39
CA LEU A 97 4.52 -4.49 5.84
C LEU A 97 4.20 -5.46 6.99
N LEU A 98 4.61 -6.73 6.87
CA LEU A 98 4.47 -7.73 7.94
C LEU A 98 5.11 -7.24 9.26
N ALA A 99 6.34 -6.73 9.19
CA ALA A 99 7.07 -6.26 10.35
C ALA A 99 6.45 -4.99 10.94
N THR A 100 6.14 -4.01 10.10
CA THR A 100 5.53 -2.72 10.50
C THR A 100 4.16 -2.92 11.12
N LEU A 101 3.25 -3.65 10.48
CA LEU A 101 1.89 -3.86 11.00
C LEU A 101 1.91 -4.60 12.33
N ARG A 102 2.80 -5.58 12.50
CA ARG A 102 2.93 -6.30 13.76
C ARG A 102 3.33 -5.36 14.90
N VAL A 103 4.35 -4.53 14.68
CA VAL A 103 4.82 -3.58 15.71
C VAL A 103 3.78 -2.50 15.96
N PHE A 104 3.22 -1.91 14.90
CA PHE A 104 2.23 -0.85 14.98
C PHE A 104 0.97 -1.32 15.72
N ALA A 105 0.34 -2.42 15.28
CA ALA A 105 -0.86 -2.96 15.89
C ALA A 105 -0.63 -3.39 17.36
N HIS A 106 0.56 -3.94 17.67
CA HIS A 106 0.91 -4.21 19.06
C HIS A 106 0.96 -2.92 19.90
N GLN A 107 1.58 -1.83 19.39
CA GLN A 107 1.64 -0.55 20.08
C GLN A 107 0.26 0.10 20.27
N THR A 108 -0.68 -0.13 19.34
CA THR A 108 -2.05 0.37 19.48
C THR A 108 -2.90 -0.46 20.46
N GLY A 109 -2.34 -1.55 21.02
CA GLY A 109 -3.02 -2.46 21.93
C GLY A 109 -3.96 -3.43 21.22
N PHE A 110 -3.80 -3.64 19.91
CA PHE A 110 -4.65 -4.53 19.13
C PHE A 110 -4.32 -6.01 19.40
N PRO A 111 -5.27 -6.81 19.92
CA PRO A 111 -5.00 -8.18 20.38
C PRO A 111 -4.60 -9.11 19.22
N GLN A 112 -5.14 -8.90 18.03
CA GLN A 112 -4.90 -9.76 16.85
C GLN A 112 -3.79 -9.20 15.94
N SER A 113 -2.79 -8.53 16.52
CA SER A 113 -1.67 -7.92 15.77
C SER A 113 -0.94 -8.91 14.84
N GLY A 114 -0.76 -10.15 15.28
CA GLY A 114 -0.15 -11.21 14.47
C GLY A 114 -0.99 -11.58 13.25
N ALA A 115 -2.30 -11.70 13.40
CA ALA A 115 -3.23 -12.04 12.32
C ALA A 115 -3.32 -10.90 11.30
N LEU A 116 -3.49 -9.66 11.76
CA LEU A 116 -3.53 -8.48 10.89
C LEU A 116 -2.25 -8.37 10.04
N ALA A 117 -1.09 -8.51 10.67
CA ALA A 117 0.18 -8.40 9.97
C ALA A 117 0.39 -9.54 8.96
N CYS A 118 0.02 -10.76 9.34
CA CYS A 118 0.11 -11.92 8.46
C CYS A 118 -0.82 -11.77 7.25
N LEU A 119 -2.09 -11.48 7.48
CA LEU A 119 -3.08 -11.30 6.41
C LEU A 119 -2.74 -10.10 5.51
N GLY A 120 -2.29 -8.98 6.08
CA GLY A 120 -1.87 -7.80 5.32
C GLY A 120 -0.72 -8.09 4.37
N ALA A 121 0.32 -8.79 4.84
CA ALA A 121 1.47 -9.16 4.02
C ALA A 121 1.13 -10.20 2.96
N LEU A 122 0.30 -11.21 3.30
CA LEU A 122 -0.17 -12.20 2.34
C LEU A 122 -1.04 -11.56 1.26
N MET A 123 -1.94 -10.66 1.63
CA MET A 123 -2.81 -9.98 0.69
C MET A 123 -2.01 -9.09 -0.27
N LEU A 124 -1.07 -8.29 0.26
CA LEU A 124 -0.18 -7.51 -0.59
C LEU A 124 0.61 -8.43 -1.54
N SER A 125 1.13 -9.57 -1.04
CA SER A 125 1.82 -10.55 -1.88
C SER A 125 0.93 -11.09 -3.00
N LEU A 126 -0.34 -11.39 -2.72
CA LEU A 126 -1.29 -11.85 -3.75
C LEU A 126 -1.53 -10.78 -4.84
N GLN A 127 -1.59 -9.51 -4.46
CA GLN A 127 -1.74 -8.40 -5.41
C GLN A 127 -0.46 -8.17 -6.23
N GLN A 128 0.71 -8.26 -5.60
CA GLN A 128 2.02 -8.14 -6.24
C GLN A 128 2.30 -9.27 -7.24
N THR A 129 1.81 -10.47 -6.94
CA THR A 129 2.02 -11.67 -7.76
C THR A 129 0.92 -11.89 -8.79
N GLY A 130 -0.09 -11.01 -8.86
CA GLY A 130 -1.18 -11.18 -9.81
C GLY A 130 -2.15 -12.31 -9.49
N LEU A 131 -1.96 -13.02 -8.37
CA LEU A 131 -2.79 -14.18 -8.04
C LEU A 131 -4.25 -13.79 -7.75
N THR A 132 -4.51 -12.52 -7.41
CA THR A 132 -5.86 -11.97 -7.34
C THR A 132 -6.58 -11.95 -8.69
N ALA A 133 -5.84 -11.83 -9.81
CA ALA A 133 -6.40 -11.79 -11.17
C ALA A 133 -7.16 -13.07 -11.53
N ARG A 134 -6.73 -14.22 -10.97
CA ARG A 134 -7.38 -15.52 -11.20
C ARG A 134 -8.80 -15.59 -10.66
N PHE A 135 -9.13 -14.69 -9.75
CA PHE A 135 -10.45 -14.55 -9.15
C PHE A 135 -11.24 -13.39 -9.76
N ARG A 136 -10.66 -12.66 -10.73
CA ARG A 136 -11.35 -11.59 -11.44
C ARG A 136 -12.54 -12.19 -12.20
N GLY A 137 -13.74 -11.71 -11.90
CA GLY A 137 -15.00 -12.22 -12.45
C GLY A 137 -15.72 -13.25 -11.58
N TRP A 138 -15.11 -13.69 -10.47
CA TRP A 138 -15.85 -14.44 -9.45
C TRP A 138 -16.75 -13.48 -8.69
N SER A 139 -17.96 -13.92 -8.37
CA SER A 139 -18.83 -13.12 -7.49
C SER A 139 -18.25 -13.05 -6.09
N ASP A 140 -18.21 -11.85 -5.50
CA ASP A 140 -17.79 -11.62 -4.12
C ASP A 140 -18.56 -12.51 -3.12
N TRP A 141 -19.81 -12.88 -3.45
CA TRP A 141 -20.64 -13.79 -2.67
C TRP A 141 -20.08 -15.20 -2.53
N TRP A 142 -19.29 -15.68 -3.49
CA TRP A 142 -18.61 -16.98 -3.35
C TRP A 142 -17.58 -16.95 -2.21
N PHE A 143 -16.89 -15.82 -2.04
CA PHE A 143 -15.92 -15.64 -0.95
C PHE A 143 -16.62 -15.49 0.39
N VAL A 144 -17.71 -14.72 0.45
CA VAL A 144 -18.54 -14.62 1.65
C VAL A 144 -19.10 -15.99 2.04
N GLY A 145 -19.66 -16.74 1.08
CA GLY A 145 -20.18 -18.09 1.30
C GLY A 145 -19.10 -19.05 1.78
N GLY A 146 -17.94 -19.07 1.13
CA GLY A 146 -16.79 -19.89 1.54
C GLY A 146 -16.30 -19.57 2.95
N LEU A 147 -16.21 -18.28 3.30
CA LEU A 147 -15.85 -17.87 4.66
C LEU A 147 -16.89 -18.32 5.69
N LEU A 148 -18.18 -18.18 5.38
CA LEU A 148 -19.25 -18.63 6.27
C LEU A 148 -19.21 -20.14 6.49
N VAL A 149 -18.94 -20.93 5.43
CA VAL A 149 -18.75 -22.37 5.53
C VAL A 149 -17.54 -22.71 6.40
N ALA A 150 -16.41 -22.03 6.20
CA ALA A 150 -15.21 -22.24 7.02
C ALA A 150 -15.46 -21.90 8.49
N LEU A 151 -16.11 -20.77 8.78
CA LEU A 151 -16.51 -20.38 10.13
C LEU A 151 -17.48 -21.39 10.75
N TRP A 152 -18.39 -21.96 9.97
CA TRP A 152 -19.30 -23.01 10.42
C TRP A 152 -18.57 -24.30 10.78
N PHE A 153 -17.59 -24.73 9.99
CA PHE A 153 -16.75 -25.90 10.30
C PHE A 153 -15.90 -25.66 11.56
N ILE A 154 -15.26 -24.50 11.69
CA ILE A 154 -14.51 -24.10 12.89
C ILE A 154 -15.43 -24.07 14.11
N HIS A 155 -16.66 -23.56 13.93
CA HIS A 155 -17.69 -23.54 14.95
C HIS A 155 -18.10 -24.95 15.39
N ARG A 156 -18.29 -25.89 14.46
CA ARG A 156 -18.61 -27.29 14.78
C ARG A 156 -17.43 -28.04 15.43
N GLY A 157 -16.21 -27.76 15.01
CA GLY A 157 -14.99 -28.40 15.55
C GLY A 157 -14.58 -27.95 16.96
N GLY A 158 -15.33 -27.05 17.62
CA GLY A 158 -15.05 -26.62 18.99
C GLY A 158 -13.85 -25.68 19.15
N HIS A 159 -13.12 -25.37 18.08
CA HIS A 159 -11.92 -24.53 18.08
C HIS A 159 -12.22 -23.04 17.85
N ILE A 160 -13.32 -22.52 18.40
CA ILE A 160 -13.57 -21.09 18.33
C ILE A 160 -12.62 -20.42 19.33
N PRO A 161 -11.71 -19.53 18.88
CA PRO A 161 -10.93 -18.74 19.81
C PRO A 161 -11.90 -17.98 20.70
N LYS A 162 -11.83 -18.19 22.02
CA LYS A 162 -12.66 -17.41 22.94
C LYS A 162 -12.35 -15.92 22.70
N PRO A 163 -13.36 -15.10 22.40
CA PRO A 163 -13.13 -13.69 22.17
C PRO A 163 -12.50 -13.08 23.43
N GLY A 164 -11.40 -12.34 23.26
CA GLY A 164 -10.73 -11.71 24.40
C GLY A 164 -11.64 -10.68 25.07
N ASN A 165 -11.47 -10.42 26.39
CA ASN A 165 -12.27 -9.45 27.16
C ASN A 165 -12.28 -7.99 26.60
N ARG A 166 -11.49 -7.70 25.56
CA ARG A 166 -11.39 -6.38 24.91
C ARG A 166 -11.98 -6.34 23.50
N GLU A 167 -12.67 -7.38 23.07
CA GLU A 167 -13.24 -7.40 21.73
C GLU A 167 -14.41 -6.42 21.56
N PRO A 168 -14.62 -5.90 20.34
CA PRO A 168 -15.70 -4.98 20.04
C PRO A 168 -17.06 -5.63 20.31
N ALA A 169 -17.60 -5.40 21.51
CA ALA A 169 -18.94 -5.83 21.85
C ALA A 169 -19.94 -4.85 21.23
N LEU A 170 -20.39 -5.14 20.01
CA LEU A 170 -21.73 -4.70 19.60
C LEU A 170 -22.73 -5.38 20.56
N GLY A 171 -23.44 -4.56 21.33
CA GLY A 171 -24.35 -5.01 22.38
C GLY A 171 -25.48 -5.90 21.83
N LYS A 172 -25.75 -7.00 22.54
CA LYS A 172 -26.79 -8.05 22.35
C LYS A 172 -26.90 -8.67 20.94
N ARG A 173 -27.38 -9.92 20.88
CA ARG A 173 -27.64 -10.69 19.65
C ARG A 173 -28.67 -9.95 18.78
N CYS A 174 -28.23 -9.02 17.95
CA CYS A 174 -29.09 -8.29 17.05
C CYS A 174 -28.68 -8.60 15.61
N LEU A 175 -29.66 -8.88 14.75
CA LEU A 175 -29.51 -9.04 13.29
C LEU A 175 -28.61 -7.96 12.67
N ARG A 176 -28.66 -6.73 13.23
CA ARG A 176 -27.80 -5.61 12.85
C ARG A 176 -26.30 -5.93 12.92
N SER A 177 -25.83 -6.61 13.96
CA SER A 177 -24.41 -6.95 14.12
C SER A 177 -23.93 -7.94 13.06
N TRP A 178 -24.78 -8.88 12.65
CA TRP A 178 -24.51 -9.82 11.57
C TRP A 178 -24.43 -9.11 10.21
N LEU A 179 -25.40 -8.26 9.90
CA LEU A 179 -25.42 -7.50 8.65
C LEU A 179 -24.20 -6.58 8.51
N LEU A 180 -23.83 -5.87 9.58
CA LEU A 180 -22.64 -5.02 9.57
C LEU A 180 -21.34 -5.83 9.39
N ALA A 181 -21.23 -6.99 10.04
CA ALA A 181 -20.06 -7.85 9.91
C ALA A 181 -19.93 -8.47 8.51
N LEU A 182 -21.04 -8.96 7.94
CA LEU A 182 -21.10 -9.45 6.57
C LEU A 182 -20.76 -8.34 5.56
N GLY A 183 -21.30 -7.14 5.76
CA GLY A 183 -21.00 -5.98 4.92
C GLY A 183 -19.51 -5.61 4.94
N ALA A 184 -18.89 -5.60 6.13
CA ALA A 184 -17.46 -5.37 6.27
C ALA A 184 -16.61 -6.42 5.52
N ILE A 185 -16.96 -7.71 5.65
CA ILE A 185 -16.27 -8.80 4.96
C ILE A 185 -16.42 -8.68 3.45
N LEU A 186 -17.66 -8.52 2.96
CA LEU A 186 -17.95 -8.40 1.53
C LEU A 186 -17.15 -7.26 0.91
N TRP A 187 -17.18 -6.10 1.56
CA TRP A 187 -16.50 -4.92 1.08
C TRP A 187 -14.97 -5.06 1.10
N GLY A 188 -14.41 -5.64 2.18
CA GLY A 188 -12.99 -5.92 2.27
C GLY A 188 -12.52 -6.82 1.14
N PHE A 189 -13.25 -7.90 0.84
CA PHE A 189 -12.94 -8.78 -0.30
C PHE A 189 -13.02 -8.06 -1.64
N HIS A 190 -14.11 -7.35 -1.91
CA HIS A 190 -14.32 -6.64 -3.16
C HIS A 190 -13.15 -5.71 -3.50
N ARG A 191 -12.71 -4.88 -2.55
CA ARG A 191 -11.58 -3.97 -2.76
C ARG A 191 -10.25 -4.66 -2.93
N MET A 192 -10.02 -5.75 -2.18
CA MET A 192 -8.77 -6.50 -2.25
C MET A 192 -8.55 -7.16 -3.61
N LEU A 193 -9.61 -7.60 -4.28
CA LEU A 193 -9.55 -8.26 -5.59
C LEU A 193 -9.47 -7.29 -6.77
N GLY A 194 -9.67 -5.99 -6.54
CA GLY A 194 -9.74 -4.98 -7.61
C GLY A 194 -8.40 -4.40 -8.07
N VAL A 195 -7.26 -4.83 -7.52
CA VAL A 195 -5.95 -4.23 -7.79
C VAL A 195 -4.86 -5.30 -7.93
N GLU A 196 -3.99 -5.12 -8.92
CA GLU A 196 -2.83 -5.98 -9.21
C GLU A 196 -1.61 -5.12 -9.54
N TYR A 197 -0.42 -5.70 -9.32
CA TYR A 197 0.87 -5.04 -9.54
C TYR A 197 1.87 -5.90 -10.35
N GLU A 198 1.36 -6.80 -11.20
CA GLU A 198 2.16 -7.75 -11.99
C GLU A 198 3.23 -7.06 -12.84
N ARG A 199 2.89 -5.88 -13.40
CA ARG A 199 3.79 -5.16 -14.29
C ARG A 199 5.01 -4.60 -13.56
N LEU A 200 4.97 -4.47 -12.23
CA LEU A 200 6.12 -3.96 -11.47
C LEU A 200 7.34 -4.88 -11.54
N ILE A 201 7.17 -6.18 -11.81
CA ILE A 201 8.32 -7.06 -12.02
C ILE A 201 8.97 -6.74 -13.36
N SER A 202 8.19 -6.79 -14.44
CA SER A 202 8.68 -6.75 -15.83
C SER A 202 9.05 -5.35 -16.33
N TRP A 203 8.42 -4.30 -15.83
CA TRP A 203 8.64 -2.93 -16.27
C TRP A 203 9.71 -2.24 -15.41
N VAL A 204 10.93 -2.14 -15.94
CA VAL A 204 12.11 -1.61 -15.23
C VAL A 204 11.92 -0.20 -14.66
N PRO A 205 11.26 0.77 -15.35
CA PRO A 205 11.03 2.10 -14.80
C PRO A 205 10.20 2.13 -13.51
N SER A 206 9.44 1.07 -13.20
CA SER A 206 8.75 0.93 -11.90
C SER A 206 9.68 0.89 -10.69
N ARG A 207 11.00 0.69 -10.90
CA ARG A 207 12.06 0.71 -9.89
C ARG A 207 11.92 1.90 -8.94
N THR A 208 11.53 3.07 -9.45
CA THR A 208 11.32 4.29 -8.66
C THR A 208 10.32 4.07 -7.51
N ALA A 209 9.13 3.59 -7.84
CA ALA A 209 8.08 3.31 -6.86
C ALA A 209 8.44 2.12 -5.96
N LEU A 210 9.07 1.07 -6.52
CA LEU A 210 9.47 -0.10 -5.75
C LEU A 210 10.50 0.24 -4.66
N LEU A 211 11.56 0.96 -5.00
CA LEU A 211 12.57 1.41 -4.04
C LEU A 211 11.97 2.35 -3.01
N MET A 212 11.20 3.35 -3.47
CA MET A 212 10.55 4.31 -2.59
C MET A 212 9.67 3.59 -1.56
N THR A 213 8.78 2.70 -2.00
CA THR A 213 7.84 2.00 -1.12
C THR A 213 8.57 1.05 -0.17
N ALA A 214 9.57 0.29 -0.65
CA ALA A 214 10.36 -0.60 0.19
C ALA A 214 11.10 0.18 1.29
N PHE A 215 11.81 1.25 0.93
CA PHE A 215 12.51 2.06 1.92
C PHE A 215 11.56 2.83 2.85
N ALA A 216 10.42 3.30 2.35
CA ALA A 216 9.40 3.96 3.17
C ALA A 216 8.85 3.04 4.26
N ILE A 217 8.46 1.81 3.91
CA ILE A 217 7.87 0.89 4.89
C ILE A 217 8.90 0.42 5.93
N TRP A 218 10.15 0.21 5.52
CA TRP A 218 11.24 -0.13 6.44
C TRP A 218 11.68 1.07 7.30
N SER A 219 11.61 2.29 6.77
CA SER A 219 11.82 3.52 7.56
C SER A 219 10.79 3.61 8.68
N LEU A 220 9.50 3.39 8.36
CA LEU A 220 8.44 3.37 9.36
C LEU A 220 8.65 2.26 10.40
N TYR A 221 9.02 1.05 9.96
CA TYR A 221 9.37 -0.04 10.88
C TYR A 221 10.48 0.38 11.86
N CYS A 222 11.59 0.91 11.33
CA CYS A 222 12.75 1.31 12.12
C CYS A 222 12.39 2.45 13.09
N LEU A 223 11.56 3.40 12.68
CA LEU A 223 11.05 4.46 13.56
C LEU A 223 10.26 3.86 14.73
N LEU A 224 9.28 2.99 14.45
CA LEU A 224 8.45 2.36 15.47
C LEU A 224 9.27 1.46 16.40
N ALA A 225 10.21 0.68 15.86
CA ALA A 225 11.09 -0.21 16.60
C ALA A 225 12.07 0.56 17.47
N GLY A 226 12.70 1.61 16.93
CA GLY A 226 13.66 2.46 17.63
C GLY A 226 13.05 3.22 18.78
N MET A 227 11.84 3.74 18.61
CA MET A 227 11.09 4.39 19.68
C MET A 227 10.70 3.40 20.78
N ARG A 228 10.29 2.18 20.43
CA ARG A 228 9.95 1.13 21.41
C ARG A 228 11.17 0.68 22.22
N GLN A 229 12.31 0.49 21.55
CA GLN A 229 13.54 -0.02 22.16
C GLN A 229 14.42 1.09 22.78
N ARG A 230 14.06 2.36 22.55
CA ARG A 230 14.87 3.55 22.91
C ARG A 230 16.31 3.48 22.40
N HIS A 231 16.49 2.94 21.20
CA HIS A 231 17.81 2.66 20.63
C HIS A 231 18.05 3.51 19.38
N TRP A 232 19.09 4.34 19.43
CA TRP A 232 19.39 5.35 18.40
C TRP A 232 19.74 4.77 17.03
N GLY A 233 20.35 3.58 16.97
CA GLY A 233 20.69 2.95 15.69
C GLY A 233 19.47 2.73 14.79
N TRP A 234 18.31 2.43 15.39
CA TRP A 234 17.06 2.28 14.65
C TRP A 234 16.52 3.62 14.14
N LEU A 235 16.70 4.71 14.88
CA LEU A 235 16.31 6.04 14.41
C LEU A 235 17.20 6.52 13.26
N LEU A 236 18.51 6.31 13.37
CA LEU A 236 19.44 6.60 12.29
C LEU A 236 19.10 5.78 11.04
N ALA A 237 18.77 4.49 11.21
CA ALA A 237 18.28 3.66 10.11
C ALA A 237 16.97 4.21 9.51
N ALA A 238 16.02 4.65 10.35
CA ALA A 238 14.78 5.25 9.88
C ALA A 238 15.02 6.50 9.02
N PHE A 239 15.92 7.39 9.47
CA PHE A 239 16.30 8.60 8.72
C PHE A 239 17.01 8.28 7.42
N GLY A 240 17.98 7.35 7.45
CA GLY A 240 18.70 6.91 6.25
C GLY A 240 17.77 6.26 5.22
N LEU A 241 16.87 5.37 5.66
CA LEU A 241 15.88 4.75 4.79
C LEU A 241 14.89 5.79 4.23
N TYR A 242 14.47 6.77 5.03
CA TYR A 242 13.61 7.84 4.51
C TYR A 242 14.31 8.70 3.46
N LEU A 243 15.59 9.02 3.68
CA LEU A 243 16.42 9.72 2.71
C LEU A 243 16.54 8.94 1.40
N LEU A 244 16.76 7.62 1.48
CA LEU A 244 16.80 6.76 0.31
C LEU A 244 15.45 6.70 -0.43
N ALA A 245 14.34 6.67 0.31
CA ALA A 245 12.99 6.71 -0.27
C ALA A 245 12.74 8.02 -1.04
N LEU A 246 13.08 9.16 -0.43
CA LEU A 246 12.99 10.48 -1.07
C LEU A 246 13.89 10.61 -2.29
N GLY A 247 15.10 10.06 -2.23
CA GLY A 247 16.00 9.98 -3.38
C GLY A 247 15.56 8.98 -4.45
N ALA A 248 14.54 8.15 -4.19
CA ALA A 248 14.01 7.22 -5.18
C ALA A 248 12.84 7.82 -5.96
N TYR A 249 11.91 8.49 -5.24
CA TYR A 249 10.72 9.06 -5.85
C TYR A 249 10.08 10.16 -4.98
N GLU A 250 9.60 11.24 -5.61
CA GLU A 250 9.14 12.46 -4.94
C GLU A 250 7.89 12.25 -4.07
N GLN A 251 7.08 11.24 -4.38
CA GLN A 251 5.88 10.88 -3.62
C GLN A 251 6.19 10.55 -2.15
N ALA A 252 7.43 10.13 -1.82
CA ALA A 252 7.86 9.90 -0.43
C ALA A 252 7.79 11.16 0.45
N LEU A 253 7.78 12.37 -0.13
CA LEU A 253 7.64 13.60 0.66
C LEU A 253 6.32 13.63 1.44
N MET A 254 5.28 12.97 0.91
CA MET A 254 3.97 12.85 1.55
C MET A 254 4.02 12.05 2.87
N LEU A 255 5.11 11.34 3.16
CA LEU A 255 5.29 10.62 4.42
C LEU A 255 5.67 11.54 5.59
N LEU A 256 6.20 12.73 5.33
CA LEU A 256 6.59 13.68 6.38
C LEU A 256 5.44 14.02 7.35
N PRO A 257 4.24 14.47 6.89
CA PRO A 257 3.13 14.72 7.79
C PRO A 257 2.66 13.46 8.54
N LEU A 258 2.82 12.26 7.96
CA LEU A 258 2.48 11.00 8.62
C LEU A 258 3.48 10.66 9.74
N PHE A 259 4.78 10.83 9.51
CA PHE A 259 5.80 10.65 10.55
C PHE A 259 5.66 11.67 11.66
N VAL A 260 5.45 12.95 11.32
CA VAL A 260 5.21 14.00 12.31
C VAL A 260 3.92 13.70 13.09
N GLY A 261 2.82 13.38 12.41
CA GLY A 261 1.56 13.01 13.05
C GLY A 261 1.70 11.81 14.00
N LEU A 262 2.44 10.77 13.59
CA LEU A 262 2.74 9.59 14.40
C LEU A 262 3.56 9.97 15.65
N THR A 263 4.62 10.76 15.50
CA THR A 263 5.43 11.21 16.63
C THR A 263 4.61 12.04 17.62
N VAL A 264 3.81 12.99 17.13
CA VAL A 264 2.89 13.80 17.97
C VAL A 264 1.86 12.91 18.68
N TRP A 265 1.29 11.93 17.98
CA TRP A 265 0.33 11.01 18.56
C TRP A 265 0.95 10.14 19.67
N GLN A 266 2.21 9.73 19.51
CA GLN A 266 2.94 8.91 20.46
C GLN A 266 3.78 9.72 21.46
N ARG A 267 3.63 11.05 21.52
CA ARG A 267 4.46 11.93 22.32
C ARG A 267 4.50 11.57 23.81
N GLU A 268 3.38 11.08 24.35
CA GLU A 268 3.27 10.70 25.76
C GLU A 268 4.08 9.44 26.06
N ALA A 269 4.08 8.48 25.12
CA ALA A 269 4.83 7.24 25.25
C ALA A 269 6.34 7.44 24.96
N TRP A 270 6.67 8.30 24.00
CA TRP A 270 8.04 8.49 23.51
C TRP A 270 8.77 9.64 24.21
N GLY A 271 8.07 10.58 24.83
CA GLY A 271 8.66 11.72 25.52
C GLY A 271 9.52 12.59 24.58
N ARG A 272 10.70 13.03 25.05
CA ARG A 272 11.58 13.93 24.29
C ARG A 272 12.09 13.33 22.97
N THR A 273 12.21 12.00 22.85
CA THR A 273 12.70 11.38 21.61
C THR A 273 11.71 11.53 20.46
N SER A 274 10.43 11.77 20.76
CA SER A 274 9.44 12.14 19.74
C SER A 274 9.87 13.37 18.95
N TRP A 275 10.30 14.43 19.64
CA TRP A 275 10.71 15.68 18.98
C TRP A 275 11.97 15.49 18.15
N VAL A 276 12.92 14.69 18.62
CA VAL A 276 14.11 14.36 17.85
C VAL A 276 13.76 13.57 16.59
N ALA A 277 12.83 12.61 16.69
CA ALA A 277 12.33 11.87 15.54
C ALA A 277 11.65 12.80 14.51
N SER A 278 10.75 13.69 14.96
CA SER A 278 10.11 14.67 14.06
C SER A 278 11.13 15.58 13.38
N ALA A 279 12.05 16.14 14.16
CA ALA A 279 13.09 17.04 13.66
C ALA A 279 14.02 16.33 12.66
N GLY A 280 14.43 15.10 12.96
CA GLY A 280 15.25 14.30 12.04
C GLY A 280 14.56 14.03 10.70
N MET A 281 13.28 13.65 10.73
CA MET A 281 12.50 13.46 9.49
C MET A 281 12.35 14.75 8.69
N PHE A 282 12.14 15.88 9.37
CA PHE A 282 12.05 17.20 8.74
C PHE A 282 13.37 17.60 8.08
N VAL A 283 14.49 17.44 8.79
CA VAL A 283 15.82 17.73 8.26
C VAL A 283 16.10 16.89 7.00
N VAL A 284 15.78 15.60 7.02
CA VAL A 284 15.94 14.70 5.86
C VAL A 284 15.11 15.18 4.66
N ALA A 285 13.84 15.56 4.87
CA ALA A 285 13.00 16.11 3.82
C ALA A 285 13.54 17.44 3.27
N CYS A 286 13.97 18.35 4.15
CA CYS A 286 14.59 19.62 3.76
C CYS A 286 15.85 19.42 2.93
N VAL A 287 16.72 18.47 3.31
CA VAL A 287 17.94 18.17 2.54
C VAL A 287 17.60 17.81 1.09
N ILE A 288 16.64 16.92 0.86
CA ILE A 288 16.26 16.52 -0.50
C ILE A 288 15.59 17.68 -1.26
N ILE A 289 14.73 18.45 -0.61
CA ILE A 289 14.12 19.63 -1.23
C ILE A 289 15.20 20.63 -1.65
N CYS A 290 16.12 20.97 -0.75
CA CYS A 290 17.23 21.88 -1.04
C CYS A 290 18.07 21.35 -2.21
N LEU A 291 18.45 20.07 -2.20
CA LEU A 291 19.19 19.45 -3.30
C LEU A 291 18.44 19.59 -4.63
N ARG A 292 17.15 19.23 -4.68
CA ARG A 292 16.33 19.38 -5.90
C ARG A 292 16.30 20.83 -6.38
N LEU A 293 16.08 21.80 -5.49
CA LEU A 293 15.98 23.22 -5.84
C LEU A 293 17.33 23.80 -6.30
N THR A 294 18.45 23.29 -5.80
CA THR A 294 19.79 23.75 -6.19
C THR A 294 20.31 23.09 -7.46
N LEU A 295 19.95 21.84 -7.71
CA LEU A 295 20.52 21.03 -8.79
C LEU A 295 19.67 21.03 -10.07
N LEU A 296 18.35 21.22 -9.94
CA LEU A 296 17.42 21.13 -11.06
C LEU A 296 16.67 22.44 -11.33
N PRO A 297 16.25 22.68 -12.58
CA PRO A 297 15.40 23.81 -12.92
C PRO A 297 14.09 23.83 -12.11
N LEU A 298 13.62 25.03 -11.77
CA LEU A 298 12.34 25.22 -11.09
C LEU A 298 11.16 25.06 -12.03
N GLU A 299 11.34 25.41 -13.30
CA GLU A 299 10.30 25.32 -14.32
C GLU A 299 9.91 23.85 -14.58
N PRO A 300 8.61 23.53 -14.65
CA PRO A 300 8.20 22.17 -14.89
C PRO A 300 8.62 21.72 -16.29
N SER A 301 9.17 20.51 -16.38
CA SER A 301 9.58 19.95 -17.67
C SER A 301 8.36 19.73 -18.59
N ARG A 302 8.62 19.55 -19.89
CA ARG A 302 7.56 19.17 -20.85
C ARG A 302 6.86 17.87 -20.44
N TYR A 303 7.63 16.92 -19.90
CA TYR A 303 7.09 15.67 -19.39
C TYR A 303 6.15 15.91 -18.20
N GLN A 304 6.53 16.76 -17.25
CA GLN A 304 5.69 17.10 -16.10
C GLN A 304 4.37 17.76 -16.54
N HIS A 305 4.42 18.66 -17.52
CA HIS A 305 3.20 19.24 -18.12
C HIS A 305 2.30 18.18 -18.77
N GLN A 306 2.89 17.19 -19.44
CA GLN A 306 2.13 16.07 -20.05
C GLN A 306 1.50 15.14 -19.01
N GLN A 307 2.10 15.03 -17.83
CA GLN A 307 1.60 14.15 -16.77
C GLN A 307 0.45 14.78 -15.98
N LEU A 308 0.42 16.10 -15.87
CA LEU A 308 -0.66 16.81 -15.17
C LEU A 308 -1.98 16.67 -15.92
N ARG A 309 -3.03 16.30 -15.20
CA ARG A 309 -4.39 16.28 -15.76
C ARG A 309 -4.90 17.70 -15.96
N SER A 310 -5.60 17.92 -17.07
CA SER A 310 -6.10 19.24 -17.49
C SER A 310 -7.27 19.79 -16.67
N SER A 311 -7.94 18.98 -15.85
CA SER A 311 -9.08 19.41 -15.02
C SER A 311 -8.84 19.10 -13.54
N LEU A 312 -9.39 19.91 -12.65
CA LEU A 312 -9.37 19.66 -11.20
C LEU A 312 -10.48 18.69 -10.75
N PHE A 313 -11.60 18.65 -11.46
CA PHE A 313 -12.77 17.85 -11.07
C PHE A 313 -12.48 16.34 -11.12
N GLY A 314 -11.84 15.85 -12.19
CA GLY A 314 -11.46 14.44 -12.33
C GLY A 314 -10.54 13.94 -11.20
N PRO A 315 -9.38 14.58 -10.95
CA PRO A 315 -8.50 14.27 -9.83
C PRO A 315 -9.17 14.22 -8.47
N LEU A 316 -10.01 15.21 -8.15
CA LEU A 316 -10.70 15.26 -6.86
C LEU A 316 -11.73 14.13 -6.75
N ARG A 317 -12.49 13.87 -7.82
CA ARG A 317 -13.42 12.75 -7.87
C ARG A 317 -12.71 11.42 -7.65
N ASP A 318 -11.60 11.17 -8.34
CA ASP A 318 -10.81 9.93 -8.19
C ASP A 318 -10.25 9.81 -6.76
N TYR A 319 -9.73 10.90 -6.22
CA TYR A 319 -9.23 10.95 -4.84
C TYR A 319 -10.31 10.57 -3.82
N PHE A 320 -11.48 11.20 -3.90
CA PHE A 320 -12.59 10.88 -2.98
C PHE A 320 -13.15 9.48 -3.23
N SER A 321 -13.21 9.01 -4.48
CA SER A 321 -13.67 7.66 -4.81
C SER A 321 -12.71 6.59 -4.28
N GLU A 322 -11.40 6.86 -4.27
CA GLU A 322 -10.42 5.93 -3.72
C GLU A 322 -10.53 5.81 -2.19
N LEU A 323 -10.78 6.94 -1.50
CA LEU A 323 -10.89 6.98 -0.03
C LEU A 323 -12.28 6.60 0.49
N PHE A 324 -13.32 7.00 -0.24
CA PHE A 324 -14.72 6.82 0.08
C PHE A 324 -15.44 6.25 -1.15
N PRO A 325 -15.28 4.96 -1.48
CA PRO A 325 -15.83 4.36 -2.70
C PRO A 325 -17.30 4.66 -3.03
N PRO A 326 -18.22 4.81 -2.07
CA PRO A 326 -19.57 5.26 -2.37
C PRO A 326 -19.67 6.57 -3.17
N THR A 327 -18.66 7.45 -3.13
CA THR A 327 -18.65 8.67 -3.93
C THR A 327 -18.42 8.39 -5.42
N GLY A 328 -17.77 7.28 -5.77
CA GLY A 328 -17.55 6.86 -7.16
C GLY A 328 -18.84 6.54 -7.89
N ASP A 329 -19.79 5.96 -7.15
CA ASP A 329 -21.12 5.56 -7.63
C ASP A 329 -22.10 6.74 -7.73
N TRP A 330 -21.71 7.95 -7.35
CA TRP A 330 -22.61 9.10 -7.36
C TRP A 330 -23.24 9.35 -8.75
N THR A 331 -22.43 9.35 -9.81
CA THR A 331 -22.92 9.51 -11.18
C THR A 331 -23.80 8.33 -11.60
N TYR A 332 -23.49 7.12 -11.13
CA TYR A 332 -24.31 5.94 -11.41
C TYR A 332 -25.72 6.12 -10.81
N TRP A 333 -25.81 6.54 -9.55
CA TRP A 333 -27.10 6.76 -8.88
C TRP A 333 -27.93 7.88 -9.50
N GLN A 334 -27.29 8.92 -10.03
CA GLN A 334 -28.01 9.99 -10.76
C GLN A 334 -28.78 9.45 -11.96
N VAL A 335 -28.28 8.40 -12.63
CA VAL A 335 -28.93 7.75 -13.78
C VAL A 335 -29.86 6.62 -13.33
N ALA A 336 -29.40 5.76 -12.42
CA ALA A 336 -30.16 4.58 -11.98
C ALA A 336 -31.47 4.94 -11.25
N LEU A 337 -31.51 6.06 -10.54
CA LEU A 337 -32.72 6.52 -9.85
C LEU A 337 -33.76 7.12 -10.80
N SER A 338 -33.34 7.69 -11.94
CA SER A 338 -34.25 8.28 -12.92
C SER A 338 -34.81 7.28 -13.92
N GLU A 339 -34.20 6.10 -14.06
CA GLU A 339 -34.56 5.09 -15.06
C GLU A 339 -35.01 3.78 -14.37
N PRO A 340 -36.31 3.60 -14.09
CA PRO A 340 -36.83 2.42 -13.38
C PRO A 340 -36.51 1.08 -14.07
N SER A 341 -36.34 1.08 -15.40
CA SER A 341 -35.97 -0.09 -16.18
C SER A 341 -34.60 -0.67 -15.78
N LEU A 342 -33.69 0.16 -15.25
CA LEU A 342 -32.37 -0.30 -14.81
C LEU A 342 -32.47 -1.28 -13.63
N TRP A 343 -33.48 -1.14 -12.77
CA TRP A 343 -33.70 -2.01 -11.60
C TRP A 343 -34.08 -3.45 -11.94
N LEU A 344 -34.37 -3.74 -13.21
CA LEU A 344 -34.55 -5.10 -13.73
C LEU A 344 -33.23 -5.84 -13.94
N PHE A 345 -32.11 -5.10 -14.02
CA PHE A 345 -30.76 -5.66 -14.19
C PHE A 345 -30.06 -5.84 -12.84
N LYS A 346 -28.92 -6.54 -12.85
CA LYS A 346 -28.17 -6.93 -11.64
C LYS A 346 -27.42 -5.75 -11.03
N GLU A 347 -26.93 -4.85 -11.86
CA GLU A 347 -25.98 -3.79 -11.52
C GLU A 347 -26.51 -2.85 -10.42
N PRO A 348 -27.76 -2.34 -10.44
CA PRO A 348 -28.24 -1.46 -9.38
C PRO A 348 -28.30 -2.16 -8.02
N TRP A 349 -28.64 -3.45 -8.02
CA TRP A 349 -28.67 -4.25 -6.80
C TRP A 349 -27.26 -4.47 -6.24
N ASP A 350 -26.27 -4.75 -7.08
CA ASP A 350 -24.87 -4.88 -6.67
C ASP A 350 -24.37 -3.57 -6.04
N HIS A 351 -24.60 -2.42 -6.69
CA HIS A 351 -24.22 -1.11 -6.14
C HIS A 351 -24.96 -0.81 -4.82
N LEU A 352 -26.25 -1.13 -4.72
CA LEU A 352 -27.04 -0.90 -3.49
C LEU A 352 -26.52 -1.77 -2.34
N VAL A 353 -26.25 -3.04 -2.60
CA VAL A 353 -25.66 -3.97 -1.63
C VAL A 353 -24.31 -3.45 -1.15
N MET A 354 -23.44 -3.01 -2.05
CA MET A 354 -22.12 -2.48 -1.70
C MET A 354 -22.20 -1.19 -0.87
N LEU A 355 -23.16 -0.32 -1.19
CA LEU A 355 -23.44 0.88 -0.40
C LEU A 355 -23.92 0.54 1.02
N LEU A 356 -24.82 -0.43 1.15
CA LEU A 356 -25.30 -0.90 2.46
C LEU A 356 -24.19 -1.62 3.25
N ALA A 357 -23.37 -2.42 2.57
CA ALA A 357 -22.22 -3.11 3.14
C ALA A 357 -21.18 -2.14 3.72
N TYR A 358 -21.06 -0.95 3.12
CA TYR A 358 -20.17 0.11 3.59
C TYR A 358 -20.49 0.61 5.02
N LEU A 359 -21.73 0.45 5.51
CA LEU A 359 -22.06 0.74 6.91
C LEU A 359 -21.22 -0.10 7.87
N GLY A 360 -20.92 -1.35 7.52
CA GLY A 360 -20.02 -2.21 8.28
C GLY A 360 -18.59 -1.65 8.35
N VAL A 361 -18.10 -1.09 7.25
CA VAL A 361 -16.80 -0.43 7.15
C VAL A 361 -16.73 0.78 8.06
N ILE A 362 -17.76 1.64 8.06
CA ILE A 362 -17.82 2.82 8.94
C ILE A 362 -17.77 2.39 10.41
N VAL A 363 -18.56 1.38 10.80
CA VAL A 363 -18.57 0.88 12.18
C VAL A 363 -17.21 0.30 12.56
N ALA A 364 -16.56 -0.47 11.67
CA ALA A 364 -15.21 -0.99 11.87
C ALA A 364 -14.19 0.15 12.06
N LEU A 365 -14.24 1.18 11.21
CA LEU A 365 -13.40 2.37 11.30
C LEU A 365 -13.57 3.10 12.64
N VAL A 366 -14.80 3.26 13.12
CA VAL A 366 -15.08 3.91 14.40
C VAL A 366 -14.54 3.09 15.58
N GLN A 367 -14.80 1.78 15.58
CA GLN A 367 -14.40 0.91 16.68
C GLN A 367 -12.89 0.67 16.73
N TRP A 368 -12.25 0.52 15.57
CA TRP A 368 -10.81 0.30 15.43
C TRP A 368 -10.07 1.55 14.94
N ARG A 369 -10.57 2.74 15.30
CA ARG A 369 -10.05 4.03 14.83
C ARG A 369 -8.55 4.22 15.06
N ARG A 370 -8.00 3.70 16.17
CA ARG A 370 -6.56 3.79 16.48
C ARG A 370 -5.68 3.03 15.49
N LEU A 371 -6.24 2.04 14.78
CA LEU A 371 -5.55 1.25 13.77
C LEU A 371 -5.90 1.73 12.37
N LEU A 372 -7.19 1.85 12.06
CA LEU A 372 -7.66 2.05 10.70
C LEU A 372 -7.61 3.52 10.25
N VAL A 373 -7.73 4.51 11.15
CA VAL A 373 -7.60 5.93 10.77
C VAL A 373 -6.18 6.26 10.33
N PRO A 374 -5.10 5.85 11.03
CA PRO A 374 -3.74 6.04 10.53
C PRO A 374 -3.49 5.36 9.17
N ALA A 375 -4.07 4.19 8.92
CA ALA A 375 -3.97 3.51 7.62
C ALA A 375 -4.72 4.27 6.51
N LEU A 376 -5.91 4.82 6.81
CA LEU A 376 -6.65 5.70 5.91
C LEU A 376 -5.89 6.99 5.62
N LEU A 377 -5.27 7.61 6.64
CA LEU A 377 -4.43 8.80 6.48
C LEU A 377 -3.20 8.48 5.62
N TRP A 378 -2.59 7.31 5.80
CA TRP A 378 -1.50 6.85 4.93
C TRP A 378 -1.94 6.82 3.48
N GLN A 379 -3.05 6.14 3.17
CA GLN A 379 -3.59 6.06 1.81
C GLN A 379 -3.91 7.45 1.28
N ALA A 380 -4.65 8.27 2.04
CA ALA A 380 -5.06 9.61 1.65
C ALA A 380 -3.88 10.51 1.30
N VAL A 381 -2.93 10.66 2.22
CA VAL A 381 -1.83 11.61 2.04
C VAL A 381 -0.88 11.16 0.93
N THR A 382 -0.60 9.86 0.83
CA THR A 382 0.28 9.34 -0.23
C THR A 382 -0.37 9.30 -1.61
N PHE A 383 -1.70 9.17 -1.69
CA PHE A 383 -2.41 9.16 -2.97
C PHE A 383 -2.73 10.56 -3.50
N LEU A 384 -2.88 11.54 -2.61
CA LEU A 384 -3.28 12.91 -2.96
C LEU A 384 -2.51 13.51 -4.15
N PRO A 385 -1.17 13.53 -4.20
CA PRO A 385 -0.47 14.11 -5.35
C PRO A 385 -0.67 13.30 -6.64
N MET A 386 -0.90 11.99 -6.53
CA MET A 386 -1.02 11.10 -7.67
C MET A 386 -2.37 11.21 -8.37
N SER A 387 -3.43 11.62 -7.67
CA SER A 387 -4.74 11.82 -8.28
C SER A 387 -4.73 12.93 -9.35
N PHE A 388 -3.80 13.88 -9.25
CA PHE A 388 -3.61 14.96 -10.21
C PHE A 388 -2.76 14.57 -11.44
N LEU A 389 -2.18 13.37 -11.43
CA LEU A 389 -1.39 12.83 -12.55
C LEU A 389 -2.19 11.83 -13.37
N HIS A 390 -1.86 11.67 -14.65
CA HIS A 390 -2.39 10.58 -15.46
C HIS A 390 -2.18 9.23 -14.75
N PRO A 391 -3.17 8.32 -14.76
CA PRO A 391 -3.11 7.13 -13.93
C PRO A 391 -2.04 6.16 -14.46
N PHE A 392 -1.04 5.89 -13.62
CA PHE A 392 -0.08 4.80 -13.81
C PHE A 392 -0.11 3.87 -12.61
N GLU A 393 -0.03 2.57 -12.86
CA GLU A 393 -0.08 1.50 -11.84
C GLU A 393 0.85 1.75 -10.65
N HIS A 394 2.11 2.12 -10.92
CA HIS A 394 3.12 2.34 -9.88
C HIS A 394 2.81 3.51 -8.93
N TYR A 395 1.96 4.48 -9.33
CA TYR A 395 1.55 5.60 -8.47
C TYR A 395 0.68 5.15 -7.28
N TYR A 396 -0.02 4.01 -7.45
CA TYR A 396 -0.89 3.44 -6.42
C TYR A 396 -0.14 2.58 -5.41
N TYR A 397 1.12 2.23 -5.68
CA TYR A 397 1.83 1.19 -4.93
C TYR A 397 2.16 1.59 -3.47
N LEU A 398 2.56 2.83 -3.20
CA LEU A 398 2.74 3.33 -1.84
C LEU A 398 1.41 3.51 -1.07
N PRO A 399 0.38 4.15 -1.65
CA PRO A 399 -0.96 4.19 -1.06
C PRO A 399 -1.54 2.82 -0.72
N GLN A 400 -1.22 1.81 -1.53
CA GLN A 400 -1.70 0.45 -1.38
C GLN A 400 -1.35 -0.16 -0.02
N LEU A 401 -0.25 0.25 0.61
CA LEU A 401 0.09 -0.25 1.95
C LEU A 401 -0.97 0.14 2.99
N GLY A 402 -1.46 1.39 2.91
CA GLY A 402 -2.56 1.89 3.73
C GLY A 402 -3.87 1.20 3.38
N LYS A 403 -4.22 1.15 2.09
CA LYS A 403 -5.43 0.50 1.58
C LYS A 403 -5.53 -0.97 2.00
N THR A 404 -4.48 -1.76 1.77
CA THR A 404 -4.42 -3.18 2.17
C THR A 404 -4.61 -3.35 3.66
N THR A 405 -4.04 -2.45 4.47
CA THR A 405 -4.21 -2.49 5.93
C THR A 405 -5.65 -2.23 6.35
N ILE A 406 -6.35 -1.32 5.67
CA ILE A 406 -7.77 -1.04 5.90
C ILE A 406 -8.61 -2.24 5.49
N ASP A 407 -8.42 -2.73 4.26
CA ASP A 407 -9.26 -3.79 3.70
C ASP A 407 -9.15 -5.09 4.53
N VAL A 408 -7.92 -5.49 4.89
CA VAL A 408 -7.69 -6.63 5.78
C VAL A 408 -8.19 -6.36 7.20
N GLY A 409 -8.02 -5.15 7.71
CA GLY A 409 -8.49 -4.77 9.04
C GLY A 409 -10.02 -4.85 9.16
N VAL A 410 -10.75 -4.39 8.15
CA VAL A 410 -12.21 -4.44 8.09
C VAL A 410 -12.69 -5.89 7.93
N LEU A 411 -12.03 -6.70 7.11
CA LEU A 411 -12.32 -8.14 7.00
C LEU A 411 -12.12 -8.87 8.33
N LEU A 412 -11.01 -8.60 9.02
CA LEU A 412 -10.70 -9.19 10.31
C LEU A 412 -11.73 -8.77 11.37
N TRP A 413 -12.14 -7.49 11.36
CA TRP A 413 -13.20 -6.99 12.23
C TRP A 413 -14.50 -7.76 12.02
N GLY A 414 -14.98 -7.86 10.77
CA GLY A 414 -16.21 -8.58 10.46
C GLY A 414 -16.12 -10.06 10.87
N THR A 415 -14.99 -10.71 10.61
CA THR A 415 -14.77 -12.12 10.96
C THR A 415 -14.84 -12.35 12.47
N LEU A 416 -14.23 -11.48 13.28
CA LEU A 416 -14.28 -11.57 14.74
C LEU A 416 -15.70 -11.34 15.28
N ILE A 417 -16.43 -10.37 14.73
CA ILE A 417 -17.83 -10.13 15.12
C ILE A 417 -18.68 -11.37 14.80
N LEU A 418 -18.56 -11.95 13.61
CA LEU A 418 -19.28 -13.19 13.24
C LEU A 418 -18.94 -14.35 14.19
N ALA A 419 -17.65 -14.58 14.46
CA ALA A 419 -17.20 -15.63 15.37
C ALA A 419 -17.77 -15.44 16.79
N SER A 420 -17.76 -14.19 17.29
CA SER A 420 -18.30 -13.86 18.61
C SER A 420 -19.82 -14.08 18.70
N ASN A 421 -20.55 -13.78 17.62
CA ASN A 421 -21.98 -14.01 17.54
C ASN A 421 -22.32 -15.50 17.50
N LEU A 422 -21.55 -16.28 16.75
CA LEU A 422 -21.64 -17.74 16.72
C LEU A 422 -21.35 -18.36 18.08
N SER A 423 -20.28 -17.95 18.78
CA SER A 423 -19.96 -18.47 20.10
C SER A 423 -21.05 -18.14 21.12
N ARG A 424 -21.62 -16.93 21.05
CA ARG A 424 -22.74 -16.55 21.91
C ARG A 424 -23.94 -17.43 21.66
N ALA A 425 -24.26 -17.81 20.42
CA ALA A 425 -25.43 -18.64 20.11
C ALA A 425 -25.39 -20.06 20.75
N LYS A 426 -24.20 -20.55 21.13
CA LYS A 426 -24.04 -21.83 21.85
C LYS A 426 -24.32 -21.73 23.36
N ALA A 427 -24.16 -20.55 23.95
CA ALA A 427 -24.42 -20.27 25.36
C ALA A 427 -25.88 -19.88 25.57
#